data_AF-A0A7V1EQA9-F1
#
_entry.id   AF-A0A7V1EQA9-F1
#
_cell.length_a   1.000
_cell.length_b   1.000
_cell.length_c   1.000
_cell.angle_alpha   90.00
_cell.angle_beta   90.00
_cell.angle_gamma   90.00
#
_symmetry.space_group_name_H-M   'P 1'
#
loop_
_entity.id
_entity.type
_entity.pdbx_description
1 polymer ?
#
loop_
_entity_poly.entity_id
_entity_poly.type
_entity_poly.pdbx_seq_one_letter_code
_entity_poly.pdbx_strand_id
1 'polypeptide(L)'
;PEVSAALTEHLRQEGVTVCDGVGYQKIEQDGKTVKLTCQTNGGEKIIKAEQVLAAAGRKPNTKSLHLEKAGIDLNAKGGVEIDEFMQTSNPDVYAVGDVTGNDMFVYMAAYGGKLAARNALNGNKSNYSNATMPAVVFTDPQMATVGLTEAQAKAKGFDVKTSTITLDNVPRFIASRETDGLIKLVADSKTDKLLGATILAPEAGDSIQTMVIALKAGLTTEELGDTIFPYLTAVEGLKLAAQSFNKDVKKLSCCAG
;
A
#
# COMPACT_ATOMS: atom_id res chain seq x y z
N PRO A 1 8.62 -1.49 -8.17
CA PRO A 1 9.06 -0.38 -9.05
C PRO A 1 8.16 -0.25 -10.29
N GLU A 2 7.80 -1.39 -10.85
CA GLU A 2 6.91 -1.60 -11.99
C GLU A 2 5.59 -0.82 -11.87
N VAL A 3 4.94 -0.90 -10.71
CA VAL A 3 3.65 -0.25 -10.44
C VAL A 3 3.74 1.27 -10.43
N SER A 4 4.80 1.81 -9.81
CA SER A 4 5.04 3.26 -9.78
C SER A 4 5.32 3.81 -11.17
N ALA A 5 6.05 3.06 -12.01
CA ALA A 5 6.33 3.44 -13.38
C ALA A 5 5.05 3.43 -14.23
N ALA A 6 4.24 2.38 -14.12
CA ALA A 6 2.97 2.27 -14.83
C ALA A 6 1.98 3.39 -14.45
N LEU A 7 1.82 3.68 -13.15
CA LEU A 7 0.96 4.79 -12.69
C LEU A 7 1.49 6.16 -13.15
N THR A 8 2.81 6.36 -13.14
CA THR A 8 3.43 7.61 -13.64
C THR A 8 3.13 7.82 -15.12
N GLU A 9 3.22 6.77 -15.91
CA GLU A 9 2.92 6.83 -17.34
C GLU A 9 1.44 7.10 -17.59
N HIS A 10 0.55 6.46 -16.83
CA HIS A 10 -0.89 6.70 -16.93
C HIS A 10 -1.25 8.17 -16.64
N LEU A 11 -0.73 8.72 -15.53
CA LEU A 11 -0.91 10.14 -15.19
C LEU A 11 -0.42 11.08 -16.30
N ARG A 12 0.70 10.75 -16.96
CA ARG A 12 1.22 11.54 -18.09
C ARG A 12 0.31 11.49 -19.30
N GLN A 13 -0.29 10.33 -19.59
CA GLN A 13 -1.26 10.16 -20.68
C GLN A 13 -2.54 10.97 -20.43
N GLU A 14 -2.93 11.16 -19.18
CA GLU A 14 -4.03 12.06 -18.78
C GLU A 14 -3.66 13.55 -18.77
N GLY A 15 -2.43 13.90 -19.15
CA GLY A 15 -1.95 15.29 -19.23
C GLY A 15 -1.35 15.82 -17.92
N VAL A 16 -1.15 14.98 -16.91
CA VAL A 16 -0.45 15.38 -15.67
C VAL A 16 1.05 15.41 -15.91
N THR A 17 1.67 16.56 -15.67
CA THR A 17 3.13 16.67 -15.70
C THR A 17 3.74 16.16 -14.40
N VAL A 18 4.27 14.93 -14.42
CA VAL A 18 5.01 14.35 -13.30
C VAL A 18 6.49 14.74 -13.37
N CYS A 19 6.95 15.56 -12.41
CA CYS A 19 8.34 15.96 -12.25
C CYS A 19 9.00 15.17 -11.09
N ASP A 20 9.79 14.17 -11.41
CA ASP A 20 10.58 13.36 -10.47
C ASP A 20 12.00 13.89 -10.28
N GLY A 21 12.67 13.47 -9.20
CA GLY A 21 14.06 13.86 -8.91
C GLY A 21 14.25 15.36 -8.67
N VAL A 22 13.23 16.07 -8.21
CA VAL A 22 13.25 17.52 -8.00
C VAL A 22 13.40 17.88 -6.53
N GLY A 23 14.34 18.78 -6.21
CA GLY A 23 14.47 19.38 -4.88
C GLY A 23 13.83 20.77 -4.81
N TYR A 24 12.94 21.01 -3.86
CA TYR A 24 12.30 22.32 -3.67
C TYR A 24 13.25 23.30 -2.97
N GLN A 25 13.46 24.48 -3.55
CA GLN A 25 14.37 25.49 -3.01
C GLN A 25 13.62 26.70 -2.43
N LYS A 26 12.66 27.23 -3.19
CA LYS A 26 11.97 28.47 -2.83
C LYS A 26 10.57 28.49 -3.41
N ILE A 27 9.60 28.99 -2.64
CA ILE A 27 8.24 29.25 -3.10
C ILE A 27 7.93 30.73 -2.87
N GLU A 28 7.45 31.40 -3.92
CA GLU A 28 7.16 32.83 -3.90
C GLU A 28 5.83 33.13 -4.60
N GLN A 29 5.08 34.09 -4.07
CA GLN A 29 3.88 34.60 -4.73
C GLN A 29 4.22 35.91 -5.46
N ASP A 30 3.93 35.94 -6.76
CA ASP A 30 4.07 37.10 -7.64
C ASP A 30 2.70 37.44 -8.26
N GLY A 31 2.00 38.38 -7.62
CA GLY A 31 0.61 38.70 -7.96
C GLY A 31 -0.30 37.47 -7.82
N LYS A 32 -0.89 37.03 -8.93
CA LYS A 32 -1.76 35.84 -9.01
C LYS A 32 -1.01 34.54 -9.32
N THR A 33 0.30 34.60 -9.55
CA THR A 33 1.12 33.43 -9.89
C THR A 33 1.99 33.03 -8.71
N VAL A 34 2.00 31.74 -8.40
CA VAL A 34 2.99 31.12 -7.50
C VAL A 34 4.16 30.61 -8.34
N LYS A 35 5.38 30.94 -7.93
CA LYS A 35 6.64 30.45 -8.51
C LYS A 35 7.28 29.49 -7.52
N LEU A 36 7.53 28.26 -7.96
CA LEU A 36 8.29 27.26 -7.24
C LEU A 36 9.64 27.05 -7.92
N THR A 37 10.70 27.50 -7.28
CA THR A 37 12.07 27.27 -7.70
C THR A 37 12.52 25.88 -7.24
N CYS A 38 12.99 25.11 -8.19
CA CYS A 38 13.30 23.70 -8.08
C CYS A 38 14.74 23.45 -8.56
N GLN A 39 15.52 22.69 -7.80
CA GLN A 39 16.78 22.13 -8.26
C GLN A 39 16.50 20.80 -8.96
N THR A 40 17.04 20.65 -10.18
CA THR A 40 16.99 19.41 -10.95
C THR A 40 18.41 18.98 -11.35
N ASN A 41 18.56 17.79 -11.91
CA ASN A 41 19.83 17.34 -12.49
C ASN A 41 20.31 18.24 -13.65
N GLY A 42 19.38 18.93 -14.33
CA GLY A 42 19.68 19.89 -15.41
C GLY A 42 19.90 21.34 -14.93
N GLY A 43 19.94 21.57 -13.61
CA GLY A 43 20.05 22.90 -13.02
C GLY A 43 18.74 23.41 -12.43
N GLU A 44 18.69 24.71 -12.17
CA GLU A 44 17.52 25.38 -11.61
C GLU A 44 16.37 25.44 -12.62
N LYS A 45 15.16 25.13 -12.16
CA LYS A 45 13.91 25.21 -12.93
C LYS A 45 12.87 25.97 -12.11
N ILE A 46 12.11 26.85 -12.75
CA ILE A 46 10.98 27.56 -12.11
C ILE A 46 9.67 26.99 -12.66
N ILE A 47 8.86 26.43 -11.77
CA ILE A 47 7.49 25.98 -12.06
C ILE A 47 6.54 27.10 -11.67
N LYS A 48 5.60 27.45 -12.55
CA LYS A 48 4.58 28.48 -12.31
C LYS A 48 3.21 27.84 -12.21
N ALA A 49 2.40 28.26 -11.25
CA ALA A 49 1.03 27.80 -11.06
C ALA A 49 0.15 28.91 -10.48
N GLU A 50 -1.17 28.80 -10.59
CA GLU A 50 -2.10 29.72 -9.92
C GLU A 50 -2.30 29.37 -8.45
N GLN A 51 -2.16 28.08 -8.11
CA GLN A 51 -2.37 27.53 -6.77
C GLN A 51 -1.32 26.45 -6.49
N VAL A 52 -1.04 26.21 -5.21
CA VAL A 52 -0.14 25.14 -4.76
C VAL A 52 -0.82 24.32 -3.67
N LEU A 53 -0.85 23.01 -3.86
CA LEU A 53 -1.26 22.05 -2.85
C LEU A 53 -0.02 21.44 -2.18
N ALA A 54 0.16 21.70 -0.89
CA ALA A 54 1.23 21.09 -0.10
C ALA A 54 0.76 19.74 0.50
N ALA A 55 1.11 18.64 -0.17
CA ALA A 55 0.76 17.26 0.23
C ALA A 55 2.00 16.42 0.64
N ALA A 56 2.93 17.02 1.39
CA ALA A 56 4.24 16.42 1.71
C ALA A 56 4.23 15.42 2.90
N GLY A 57 3.05 15.01 3.37
CA GLY A 57 2.88 14.09 4.50
C GLY A 57 2.21 14.72 5.71
N ARG A 58 2.21 13.98 6.82
CA ARG A 58 1.51 14.32 8.07
C ARG A 58 2.47 14.21 9.25
N LYS A 59 2.13 14.90 10.35
CA LYS A 59 2.87 14.83 11.62
C LYS A 59 1.91 14.47 12.76
N PRO A 60 2.34 13.65 13.74
CA PRO A 60 1.54 13.37 14.93
C PRO A 60 1.24 14.63 15.76
N ASN A 61 0.03 14.70 16.32
CA ASN A 61 -0.43 15.82 17.14
C ASN A 61 -0.06 15.63 18.62
N THR A 62 1.23 15.65 18.96
CA THR A 62 1.73 15.32 20.31
C THR A 62 2.14 16.55 21.14
N LYS A 63 2.48 17.67 20.48
CA LYS A 63 3.09 18.85 21.13
C LYS A 63 2.26 19.48 22.25
N SER A 64 0.94 19.49 22.12
CA SER A 64 0.03 20.14 23.08
C SER A 64 -0.44 19.22 24.21
N LEU A 65 0.02 17.96 24.24
CA LEU A 65 -0.49 16.93 25.16
C LEU A 65 0.30 16.85 26.47
N HIS A 66 1.45 17.50 26.59
CA HIS A 66 2.31 17.46 27.78
C HIS A 66 2.62 16.02 28.24
N LEU A 67 2.92 15.13 27.29
CA LEU A 67 3.11 13.69 27.49
C LEU A 67 4.20 13.38 28.50
N GLU A 68 5.22 14.23 28.59
CA GLU A 68 6.31 14.12 29.56
C GLU A 68 5.80 14.14 31.01
N LYS A 69 4.73 14.90 31.30
CA LYS A 69 4.12 14.96 32.63
C LYS A 69 3.35 13.70 32.98
N ALA A 70 2.94 12.94 31.97
CA ALA A 70 2.27 11.66 32.11
C ALA A 70 3.24 10.47 32.03
N GLY A 71 4.55 10.70 31.88
CA GLY A 71 5.53 9.63 31.71
C GLY A 71 5.32 8.83 30.42
N ILE A 72 4.93 9.50 29.33
CA ILE A 72 4.68 8.89 28.02
C ILE A 72 5.77 9.32 27.04
N ASP A 73 6.46 8.34 26.48
CA ASP A 73 7.57 8.53 25.55
C ASP A 73 7.10 8.76 24.10
N LEU A 74 7.95 9.45 23.34
CA LEU A 74 7.78 9.66 21.91
C LEU A 74 8.78 8.81 21.12
N ASN A 75 8.32 8.28 19.99
CA ASN A 75 9.17 7.60 19.03
C ASN A 75 9.96 8.59 18.16
N ALA A 76 10.89 8.08 17.33
CA ALA A 76 11.74 8.90 16.46
C ALA A 76 10.97 9.75 15.43
N LYS A 77 9.69 9.44 15.14
CA LYS A 77 8.82 10.22 14.24
C LYS A 77 8.03 11.30 14.99
N GLY A 78 8.20 11.43 16.31
CA GLY A 78 7.46 12.35 17.18
C GLY A 78 6.04 11.90 17.51
N GLY A 79 5.70 10.64 17.23
CA GLY A 79 4.45 10.01 17.65
C GLY A 79 4.58 9.34 19.01
N VAL A 80 3.46 9.03 19.66
CA VAL A 80 3.47 8.29 20.93
C VAL A 80 4.06 6.90 20.71
N GLU A 81 5.09 6.55 21.48
CA GLU A 81 5.67 5.20 21.49
C GLU A 81 4.65 4.22 22.09
N ILE A 82 4.46 3.07 21.43
CA ILE A 82 3.51 2.05 21.84
C ILE A 82 4.11 0.64 21.67
N ASP A 83 3.69 -0.28 22.51
CA ASP A 83 3.99 -1.71 22.36
C ASP A 83 2.99 -2.42 21.42
N GLU A 84 3.11 -3.74 21.29
CA GLU A 84 2.18 -4.56 20.50
C GLU A 84 0.73 -4.58 21.03
N PHE A 85 0.49 -4.11 22.25
CA PHE A 85 -0.83 -4.03 22.87
C PHE A 85 -1.46 -2.63 22.74
N MET A 86 -0.80 -1.70 22.04
CA MET A 86 -1.14 -0.28 21.92
C MET A 86 -0.95 0.51 23.24
N GLN A 87 -0.25 -0.08 24.23
CA GLN A 87 0.03 0.55 25.51
C GLN A 87 1.24 1.46 25.38
N THR A 88 1.19 2.61 26.04
CA THR A 88 2.31 3.56 26.09
C THR A 88 3.33 3.16 27.16
N SER A 89 4.42 3.92 27.31
CA SER A 89 5.33 3.73 28.46
C SER A 89 4.70 4.04 29.82
N ASN A 90 3.55 4.73 29.85
CA ASN A 90 2.67 4.73 31.01
C ASN A 90 1.68 3.54 30.93
N PRO A 91 1.69 2.61 31.90
CA PRO A 91 0.87 1.40 31.86
C PRO A 91 -0.65 1.67 31.93
N ASP A 92 -1.07 2.84 32.40
CA ASP A 92 -2.49 3.21 32.48
C ASP A 92 -2.99 3.94 31.21
N VAL A 93 -2.11 4.20 30.25
CA VAL A 93 -2.43 4.99 29.05
C VAL A 93 -2.14 4.19 27.77
N TYR A 94 -3.08 4.29 26.83
CA TYR A 94 -3.00 3.71 25.49
C TYR A 94 -3.05 4.82 24.44
N ALA A 95 -2.43 4.58 23.28
CA ALA A 95 -2.47 5.51 22.16
C ALA A 95 -2.75 4.76 20.85
N VAL A 96 -3.59 5.34 19.99
CA VAL A 96 -4.08 4.69 18.77
C VAL A 96 -4.18 5.65 17.60
N GLY A 97 -4.03 5.13 16.38
CA GLY A 97 -4.14 5.89 15.14
C GLY A 97 -2.97 6.84 14.90
N ASP A 98 -3.21 7.89 14.12
CA ASP A 98 -2.18 8.79 13.60
C ASP A 98 -1.27 9.44 14.65
N VAL A 99 -1.71 9.55 15.91
CA VAL A 99 -0.89 10.12 17.02
C VAL A 99 0.34 9.26 17.31
N THR A 100 0.31 7.98 16.93
CA THR A 100 1.42 7.03 17.07
C THR A 100 2.46 7.21 15.95
N GLY A 101 2.09 7.87 14.84
CA GLY A 101 2.95 8.00 13.66
C GLY A 101 3.11 6.71 12.84
N ASN A 102 2.26 5.70 13.11
CA ASN A 102 2.24 4.42 12.41
C ASN A 102 0.91 4.22 11.68
N ASP A 103 0.93 3.46 10.58
CA ASP A 103 -0.25 2.94 9.86
C ASP A 103 -1.43 3.93 9.78
N MET A 104 -1.19 5.12 9.21
CA MET A 104 -2.12 6.27 9.19
C MET A 104 -3.31 6.05 8.24
N PHE A 105 -4.11 5.04 8.53
CA PHE A 105 -5.33 4.67 7.85
C PHE A 105 -6.48 4.55 8.85
N VAL A 106 -7.66 5.04 8.48
CA VAL A 106 -8.81 5.08 9.39
C VAL A 106 -9.21 3.69 9.92
N TYR A 107 -9.12 2.64 9.09
CA TYR A 107 -9.42 1.28 9.50
C TYR A 107 -8.36 0.71 10.47
N MET A 108 -7.11 1.16 10.37
CA MET A 108 -6.06 0.78 11.33
C MET A 108 -6.19 1.54 12.64
N ALA A 109 -6.59 2.81 12.61
CA ALA A 109 -6.95 3.56 13.81
C ALA A 109 -8.13 2.91 14.56
N ALA A 110 -9.18 2.50 13.83
CA ALA A 110 -10.32 1.79 14.41
C ALA A 110 -9.95 0.39 14.96
N TYR A 111 -9.14 -0.38 14.22
CA TYR A 111 -8.63 -1.67 14.68
C TYR A 111 -7.77 -1.54 15.94
N GLY A 112 -6.82 -0.60 15.96
CA GLY A 112 -6.00 -0.27 17.13
C GLY A 112 -6.85 0.19 18.31
N GLY A 113 -7.85 1.06 18.09
CA GLY A 113 -8.81 1.48 19.11
C GLY A 113 -9.56 0.33 19.76
N LYS A 114 -10.04 -0.62 18.96
CA LYS A 114 -10.69 -1.84 19.46
C LYS A 114 -9.73 -2.70 20.30
N LEU A 115 -8.47 -2.83 19.90
CA LEU A 115 -7.47 -3.59 20.65
C LEU A 115 -7.09 -2.90 21.95
N ALA A 116 -6.80 -1.60 21.92
CA ALA A 116 -6.49 -0.80 23.09
C ALA A 116 -7.61 -0.89 24.14
N ALA A 117 -8.88 -0.71 23.73
CA ALA A 117 -10.02 -0.85 24.64
C ALA A 117 -10.12 -2.26 25.26
N ARG A 118 -9.86 -3.31 24.48
CA ARG A 118 -9.84 -4.70 25.00
C ARG A 118 -8.69 -4.93 25.95
N ASN A 119 -7.52 -4.40 25.65
CA ASN A 119 -6.30 -4.58 26.43
C ASN A 119 -6.38 -3.81 27.76
N ALA A 120 -6.90 -2.59 27.74
CA ALA A 120 -7.16 -1.79 28.94
C ALA A 120 -8.15 -2.48 29.90
N LEU A 121 -9.16 -3.17 29.36
CA LEU A 121 -10.21 -3.81 30.18
C LEU A 121 -9.91 -5.27 30.57
N ASN A 122 -9.07 -5.98 29.81
CA ASN A 122 -8.89 -7.43 29.97
C ASN A 122 -7.42 -7.88 30.13
N GLY A 123 -6.49 -6.92 30.24
CA GLY A 123 -5.08 -7.13 30.56
C GLY A 123 -4.22 -7.59 29.39
N ASN A 124 -3.93 -6.70 28.44
CA ASN A 124 -2.94 -6.85 27.35
C ASN A 124 -2.84 -8.27 26.76
N LYS A 125 -3.93 -8.74 26.13
CA LYS A 125 -4.00 -10.10 25.54
C LYS A 125 -4.12 -10.10 24.03
N SER A 126 -4.35 -8.94 23.42
CA SER A 126 -4.65 -8.83 22.00
C SER A 126 -3.56 -8.01 21.31
N ASN A 127 -2.73 -8.68 20.53
CA ASN A 127 -1.65 -8.03 19.80
C ASN A 127 -2.19 -7.32 18.55
N TYR A 128 -1.64 -6.16 18.28
CA TYR A 128 -1.76 -5.46 17.02
C TYR A 128 -0.86 -6.10 15.98
N SER A 129 -1.41 -6.34 14.79
CA SER A 129 -0.65 -6.82 13.65
C SER A 129 -1.12 -6.12 12.38
N ASN A 130 -0.17 -5.57 11.63
CA ASN A 130 -0.38 -4.98 10.31
C ASN A 130 0.10 -5.91 9.17
N ALA A 131 0.40 -7.18 9.47
CA ALA A 131 0.97 -8.12 8.49
C ALA A 131 0.09 -8.30 7.23
N THR A 132 -1.23 -8.16 7.38
CA THR A 132 -2.21 -8.25 6.30
C THR A 132 -2.97 -6.93 6.12
N MET A 133 -2.36 -5.80 6.48
CA MET A 133 -2.96 -4.47 6.27
C MET A 133 -2.99 -4.18 4.76
N PRO A 134 -4.18 -4.01 4.14
CA PRO A 134 -4.25 -3.48 2.79
C PRO A 134 -3.94 -1.99 2.79
N ALA A 135 -3.50 -1.45 1.67
CA ALA A 135 -3.44 -0.02 1.40
C ALA A 135 -3.90 0.26 -0.03
N VAL A 136 -4.70 1.32 -0.21
CA VAL A 136 -5.30 1.68 -1.50
C VAL A 136 -5.04 3.16 -1.80
N VAL A 137 -4.62 3.45 -3.02
CA VAL A 137 -4.54 4.78 -3.61
C VAL A 137 -5.66 4.88 -4.64
N PHE A 138 -6.58 5.81 -4.41
CA PHE A 138 -7.79 6.01 -5.24
C PHE A 138 -7.51 6.89 -6.45
N THR A 139 -6.48 6.54 -7.23
CA THR A 139 -6.29 7.03 -8.60
C THR A 139 -7.16 6.21 -9.57
N ASP A 140 -7.18 6.62 -10.83
CA ASP A 140 -7.69 5.81 -11.94
C ASP A 140 -6.50 5.48 -12.86
N PRO A 141 -6.13 4.19 -13.07
CA PRO A 141 -6.60 3.03 -12.31
C PRO A 141 -6.15 3.10 -10.84
N GLN A 142 -6.85 2.35 -9.97
CA GLN A 142 -6.52 2.27 -8.55
C GLN A 142 -5.23 1.47 -8.34
N MET A 143 -4.44 1.86 -7.34
CA MET A 143 -3.33 1.05 -6.84
C MET A 143 -3.71 0.46 -5.48
N ALA A 144 -3.58 -0.85 -5.31
CA ALA A 144 -3.79 -1.52 -4.04
C ALA A 144 -2.64 -2.46 -3.69
N THR A 145 -2.31 -2.57 -2.40
CA THR A 145 -1.21 -3.41 -1.89
C THR A 145 -1.63 -4.13 -0.62
N VAL A 146 -1.03 -5.28 -0.36
CA VAL A 146 -1.07 -5.96 0.94
C VAL A 146 0.18 -6.81 1.12
N GLY A 147 0.67 -6.92 2.36
CA GLY A 147 1.82 -7.76 2.69
C GLY A 147 3.15 -7.19 2.20
N LEU A 148 4.08 -8.08 1.84
CA LEU A 148 5.45 -7.71 1.48
C LEU A 148 5.60 -7.48 -0.02
N THR A 149 6.29 -6.39 -0.37
CA THR A 149 6.92 -6.28 -1.70
C THR A 149 8.08 -7.27 -1.83
N GLU A 150 8.47 -7.58 -3.06
CA GLU A 150 9.64 -8.44 -3.34
C GLU A 150 10.91 -7.96 -2.62
N ALA A 151 11.17 -6.64 -2.64
CA ALA A 151 12.33 -6.05 -1.97
C ALA A 151 12.25 -6.20 -0.44
N GLN A 152 11.08 -5.98 0.15
CA GLN A 152 10.87 -6.17 1.60
C GLN A 152 10.99 -7.64 2.00
N ALA A 153 10.48 -8.57 1.18
CA ALA A 153 10.57 -10.00 1.43
C ALA A 153 12.04 -10.47 1.37
N LYS A 154 12.80 -10.06 0.36
CA LYS A 154 14.25 -10.33 0.27
C LYS A 154 15.01 -9.74 1.47
N ALA A 155 14.70 -8.51 1.87
CA ALA A 155 15.31 -7.87 3.04
C ALA A 155 14.99 -8.60 4.36
N LYS A 156 13.86 -9.31 4.43
CA LYS A 156 13.48 -10.18 5.56
C LYS A 156 14.07 -11.60 5.47
N GLY A 157 14.89 -11.90 4.46
CA GLY A 157 15.58 -13.18 4.31
C GLY A 157 14.77 -14.30 3.66
N PHE A 158 13.64 -13.99 3.03
CA PHE A 158 12.89 -14.98 2.23
C PHE A 158 13.61 -15.26 0.89
N ASP A 159 13.54 -16.51 0.43
CA ASP A 159 13.82 -16.83 -0.96
C ASP A 159 12.55 -16.52 -1.75
N VAL A 160 12.58 -15.51 -2.62
CA VAL A 160 11.37 -14.96 -3.20
C VAL A 160 11.21 -15.41 -4.65
N LYS A 161 9.98 -15.80 -5.01
CA LYS A 161 9.50 -15.85 -6.40
C LYS A 161 8.37 -14.85 -6.59
N THR A 162 8.23 -14.34 -7.80
CA THR A 162 7.18 -13.38 -8.14
C THR A 162 6.46 -13.79 -9.41
N SER A 163 5.16 -13.49 -9.45
CA SER A 163 4.35 -13.47 -10.66
C SER A 163 4.00 -12.03 -10.98
N THR A 164 4.00 -11.66 -12.26
CA THR A 164 3.43 -10.39 -12.73
C THR A 164 2.66 -10.65 -14.00
N ILE A 165 1.38 -10.31 -14.03
CA ILE A 165 0.55 -10.34 -15.23
C ILE A 165 0.08 -8.93 -15.57
N THR A 166 0.04 -8.60 -16.85
CA THR A 166 -0.57 -7.37 -17.37
C THR A 166 -2.06 -7.57 -17.60
N LEU A 167 -2.86 -6.49 -17.52
CA LEU A 167 -4.32 -6.60 -17.55
C LEU A 167 -4.89 -7.06 -18.91
N ASP A 168 -4.08 -7.02 -19.98
CA ASP A 168 -4.38 -7.66 -21.27
C ASP A 168 -4.44 -9.20 -21.22
N ASN A 169 -4.11 -9.81 -20.07
CA ASN A 169 -4.32 -11.24 -19.80
C ASN A 169 -5.55 -11.52 -18.93
N VAL A 170 -6.26 -10.47 -18.48
CA VAL A 170 -7.41 -10.61 -17.57
C VAL A 170 -8.70 -10.34 -18.36
N PRO A 171 -9.59 -11.34 -18.52
CA PRO A 171 -10.78 -11.24 -19.37
C PRO A 171 -11.65 -10.01 -19.12
N ARG A 172 -11.83 -9.63 -17.84
CA ARG A 172 -12.62 -8.45 -17.46
C ARG A 172 -12.10 -7.17 -18.11
N PHE A 173 -10.78 -6.95 -18.04
CA PHE A 173 -10.15 -5.71 -18.51
C PHE A 173 -10.01 -5.66 -20.03
N ILE A 174 -9.87 -6.81 -20.68
CA ILE A 174 -9.99 -6.91 -22.14
C ILE A 174 -11.41 -6.51 -22.58
N ALA A 175 -12.43 -7.03 -21.88
CA ALA A 175 -13.82 -6.74 -22.20
C ALA A 175 -14.19 -5.26 -21.96
N SER A 176 -13.63 -4.62 -20.92
CA SER A 176 -13.84 -3.19 -20.65
C SER A 176 -12.91 -2.26 -21.44
N ARG A 177 -11.89 -2.80 -22.12
CA ARG A 177 -10.84 -2.05 -22.84
C ARG A 177 -9.95 -1.21 -21.92
N GLU A 178 -9.80 -1.63 -20.67
CA GLU A 178 -8.99 -0.98 -19.63
C GLU A 178 -7.77 -1.85 -19.30
N THR A 179 -6.92 -2.07 -20.29
CA THR A 179 -5.79 -3.02 -20.19
C THR A 179 -4.51 -2.41 -19.60
N ASP A 180 -4.55 -1.13 -19.23
CA ASP A 180 -3.43 -0.44 -18.61
C ASP A 180 -3.33 -0.81 -17.13
N GLY A 181 -2.28 -1.54 -16.77
CA GLY A 181 -2.04 -1.94 -15.39
C GLY A 181 -1.41 -3.31 -15.27
N LEU A 182 -1.33 -3.79 -14.02
CA LEU A 182 -0.76 -5.09 -13.72
C LEU A 182 -1.21 -5.64 -12.37
N ILE A 183 -1.06 -6.94 -12.20
CA ILE A 183 -1.20 -7.65 -10.93
C ILE A 183 0.13 -8.34 -10.66
N LYS A 184 0.76 -8.05 -9.52
CA LYS A 184 2.00 -8.68 -9.05
C LYS A 184 1.74 -9.43 -7.75
N LEU A 185 2.13 -10.70 -7.71
CA LEU A 185 2.13 -11.54 -6.51
C LEU A 185 3.56 -11.86 -6.07
N VAL A 186 3.76 -11.96 -4.76
CA VAL A 186 5.03 -12.29 -4.11
C VAL A 186 4.82 -13.52 -3.24
N ALA A 187 5.68 -14.52 -3.37
CA ALA A 187 5.61 -15.75 -2.58
C ALA A 187 7.00 -16.24 -2.16
N ASP A 188 7.05 -17.04 -1.10
CA ASP A 188 8.24 -17.76 -0.68
C ASP A 188 8.47 -18.98 -1.59
N SER A 189 9.64 -19.05 -2.21
CA SER A 189 10.05 -20.15 -3.09
C SER A 189 10.19 -21.48 -2.36
N LYS A 190 10.44 -21.47 -1.04
CA LYS A 190 10.63 -22.70 -0.25
C LYS A 190 9.30 -23.33 0.16
N THR A 191 8.35 -22.51 0.61
CA THR A 191 7.09 -22.99 1.22
C THR A 191 5.87 -22.80 0.33
N ASP A 192 6.03 -22.14 -0.82
CA ASP A 192 4.97 -21.68 -1.72
C ASP A 192 3.99 -20.68 -1.10
N LYS A 193 4.20 -20.24 0.15
CA LYS A 193 3.29 -19.34 0.85
C LYS A 193 3.30 -17.95 0.21
N LEU A 194 2.10 -17.39 0.01
CA LEU A 194 1.93 -16.01 -0.43
C LEU A 194 2.46 -15.06 0.64
N LEU A 195 3.21 -14.04 0.21
CA LEU A 195 3.83 -13.04 1.07
C LEU A 195 3.26 -11.64 0.85
N GLY A 196 2.76 -11.35 -0.35
CA GLY A 196 2.21 -10.04 -0.68
C GLY A 196 1.63 -9.95 -2.08
N ALA A 197 0.90 -8.86 -2.33
CA ALA A 197 0.34 -8.54 -3.62
C ALA A 197 0.38 -7.02 -3.88
N THR A 198 0.44 -6.68 -5.16
CA THR A 198 0.19 -5.31 -5.64
C THR A 198 -0.66 -5.37 -6.90
N ILE A 199 -1.71 -4.57 -6.93
CA ILE A 199 -2.67 -4.47 -8.04
C ILE A 199 -2.66 -3.01 -8.50
N LEU A 200 -2.52 -2.80 -9.80
CA LEU A 200 -2.79 -1.53 -10.48
C LEU A 200 -3.86 -1.82 -11.52
N ALA A 201 -5.11 -1.52 -11.21
CA ALA A 201 -6.27 -1.84 -12.05
C ALA A 201 -7.52 -1.08 -11.59
N PRO A 202 -8.56 -0.96 -12.44
CA PRO A 202 -9.91 -0.66 -11.96
C PRO A 202 -10.32 -1.68 -10.88
N GLU A 203 -11.00 -1.21 -9.83
CA GLU A 203 -11.47 -2.06 -8.72
C GLU A 203 -10.35 -2.77 -7.92
N ALA A 204 -9.10 -2.26 -7.98
CA ALA A 204 -7.98 -2.82 -7.22
C ALA A 204 -8.25 -2.83 -5.71
N GLY A 205 -8.92 -1.79 -5.18
CA GLY A 205 -9.26 -1.68 -3.77
C GLY A 205 -10.21 -2.76 -3.27
N ASP A 206 -11.09 -3.27 -4.13
CA ASP A 206 -11.98 -4.39 -3.78
C ASP A 206 -11.26 -5.72 -3.98
N SER A 207 -10.54 -5.87 -5.09
CA SER A 207 -9.83 -7.11 -5.44
C SER A 207 -8.74 -7.47 -4.42
N ILE A 208 -8.03 -6.48 -3.85
CA ILE A 208 -6.95 -6.72 -2.87
C ILE A 208 -7.44 -7.41 -1.60
N GLN A 209 -8.73 -7.31 -1.28
CA GLN A 209 -9.29 -7.90 -0.06
C GLN A 209 -9.24 -9.44 -0.09
N THR A 210 -9.31 -10.05 -1.28
CA THR A 210 -9.05 -11.50 -1.44
C THR A 210 -7.63 -11.86 -1.00
N MET A 211 -6.64 -11.02 -1.34
CA MET A 211 -5.26 -11.25 -0.92
C MET A 211 -5.06 -11.03 0.58
N VAL A 212 -5.79 -10.09 1.20
CA VAL A 212 -5.81 -9.94 2.68
C VAL A 212 -6.22 -11.25 3.34
N ILE A 213 -7.30 -11.88 2.84
CA ILE A 213 -7.80 -13.15 3.37
C ILE A 213 -6.80 -14.29 3.09
N ALA A 214 -6.27 -14.37 1.86
CA ALA A 214 -5.30 -15.40 1.47
C ALA A 214 -4.04 -15.37 2.33
N LEU A 215 -3.46 -14.18 2.57
CA LEU A 215 -2.30 -14.02 3.45
C LEU A 215 -2.63 -14.36 4.90
N LYS A 216 -3.82 -13.97 5.38
CA LYS A 216 -4.26 -14.26 6.74
C LYS A 216 -4.48 -15.75 6.99
N ALA A 217 -4.98 -16.48 5.98
CA ALA A 217 -5.12 -17.92 6.00
C ALA A 217 -3.79 -18.65 5.72
N GLY A 218 -2.75 -17.92 5.30
CA GLY A 218 -1.48 -18.48 4.91
C GLY A 218 -1.62 -19.38 3.69
N LEU A 219 -2.34 -18.96 2.65
CA LEU A 219 -2.48 -19.75 1.42
C LEU A 219 -1.16 -19.81 0.62
N THR A 220 -0.99 -20.90 -0.11
CA THR A 220 0.05 -21.05 -1.13
C THR A 220 -0.37 -20.44 -2.47
N THR A 221 0.57 -20.32 -3.41
CA THR A 221 0.25 -19.88 -4.78
C THR A 221 -0.63 -20.91 -5.49
N GLU A 222 -0.38 -22.20 -5.25
CA GLU A 222 -1.19 -23.30 -5.79
C GLU A 222 -2.62 -23.26 -5.25
N GLU A 223 -2.81 -23.13 -3.93
CA GLU A 223 -4.13 -23.05 -3.31
C GLU A 223 -4.97 -21.87 -3.84
N LEU A 224 -4.34 -20.72 -4.09
CA LEU A 224 -5.01 -19.57 -4.70
C LEU A 224 -5.34 -19.82 -6.20
N GLY A 225 -4.43 -20.45 -6.94
CA GLY A 225 -4.61 -20.79 -8.35
C GLY A 225 -5.70 -21.84 -8.59
N ASP A 226 -5.88 -22.79 -7.66
CA ASP A 226 -6.89 -23.85 -7.71
C ASP A 226 -8.28 -23.39 -7.27
N THR A 227 -8.36 -22.20 -6.65
CA THR A 227 -9.64 -21.63 -6.22
C THR A 227 -10.49 -21.23 -7.44
N ILE A 228 -11.80 -21.49 -7.37
CA ILE A 228 -12.75 -21.08 -8.40
C ILE A 228 -13.06 -19.59 -8.24
N PHE A 229 -12.67 -18.80 -9.24
CA PHE A 229 -13.04 -17.39 -9.37
C PHE A 229 -14.13 -17.22 -10.45
N PRO A 230 -15.11 -16.33 -10.26
CA PRO A 230 -16.06 -16.02 -11.31
C PRO A 230 -15.36 -15.39 -12.53
N TYR A 231 -15.61 -15.95 -13.70
CA TYR A 231 -15.10 -15.42 -14.98
C TYR A 231 -15.58 -13.99 -15.22
N LEU A 232 -14.75 -13.17 -15.90
CA LEU A 232 -15.02 -11.75 -16.20
C LEU A 232 -15.16 -10.87 -14.95
N THR A 233 -14.44 -11.18 -13.88
CA THR A 233 -14.30 -10.29 -12.72
C THR A 233 -12.87 -9.77 -12.61
N ALA A 234 -12.68 -8.56 -12.05
CA ALA A 234 -11.34 -8.02 -11.81
C ALA A 234 -10.51 -8.94 -10.91
N VAL A 235 -11.17 -9.50 -9.89
CA VAL A 235 -10.56 -10.37 -8.88
C VAL A 235 -10.07 -11.72 -9.45
N GLU A 236 -10.62 -12.20 -10.57
CA GLU A 236 -10.11 -13.37 -11.30
C GLU A 236 -8.64 -13.21 -11.71
N GLY A 237 -8.19 -11.97 -11.94
CA GLY A 237 -6.78 -11.68 -12.22
C GLY A 237 -5.82 -12.19 -11.14
N LEU A 238 -6.26 -12.31 -9.88
CA LEU A 238 -5.44 -12.91 -8.81
C LEU A 238 -5.20 -14.40 -9.03
N LYS A 239 -6.22 -15.14 -9.49
CA LYS A 239 -6.09 -16.56 -9.86
C LYS A 239 -5.10 -16.72 -11.02
N LEU A 240 -5.28 -15.94 -12.07
CA LEU A 240 -4.41 -15.98 -13.25
C LEU A 240 -2.96 -15.64 -12.89
N ALA A 241 -2.75 -14.66 -12.01
CA ALA A 241 -1.43 -14.33 -11.48
C ALA A 241 -0.86 -15.51 -10.68
N ALA A 242 -1.66 -16.15 -9.82
CA ALA A 242 -1.21 -17.33 -9.07
C ALA A 242 -0.82 -18.50 -9.99
N GLN A 243 -1.58 -18.77 -11.04
CA GLN A 243 -1.27 -19.82 -12.01
C GLN A 243 0.00 -19.51 -12.82
N SER A 244 0.30 -18.23 -13.04
CA SER A 244 1.47 -17.80 -13.81
C SER A 244 2.82 -18.08 -13.14
N PHE A 245 2.83 -18.50 -11.87
CA PHE A 245 4.05 -19.01 -11.23
C PHE A 245 4.56 -20.30 -11.89
N ASN A 246 3.67 -21.12 -12.43
CA ASN A 246 3.99 -22.46 -12.95
C ASN A 246 3.62 -22.65 -14.43
N LYS A 247 2.70 -21.84 -14.97
CA LYS A 247 2.16 -21.98 -16.33
C LYS A 247 2.27 -20.65 -17.09
N ASP A 248 2.38 -20.73 -18.42
CA ASP A 248 2.26 -19.54 -19.28
C ASP A 248 0.78 -19.19 -19.43
N VAL A 249 0.36 -18.04 -18.91
CA VAL A 249 -1.06 -17.60 -18.90
C VAL A 249 -1.64 -17.54 -20.31
N LYS A 250 -0.83 -17.19 -21.32
CA LYS A 250 -1.27 -17.13 -22.72
C LYS A 250 -1.63 -18.50 -23.30
N LYS A 251 -1.24 -19.58 -22.63
CA LYS A 251 -1.52 -20.97 -23.01
C LYS A 251 -2.60 -21.62 -22.16
N LEU A 252 -3.15 -20.91 -21.16
CA LEU A 252 -4.28 -21.38 -20.36
C LEU A 252 -5.57 -21.24 -21.17
N SER A 253 -6.43 -22.26 -21.16
CA SER A 253 -7.80 -22.12 -21.69
C SER A 253 -8.60 -21.19 -20.76
N CYS A 254 -9.69 -20.58 -21.26
CA CYS A 254 -10.45 -19.52 -20.54
C CYS A 254 -10.84 -19.82 -19.09
N CYS A 255 -10.84 -21.10 -18.66
CA CYS A 255 -11.13 -21.50 -17.29
C CYS A 255 -10.15 -22.56 -16.73
N ALA A 256 -8.98 -22.77 -17.35
CA ALA A 256 -8.06 -23.81 -16.89
C ALA A 256 -7.69 -23.60 -15.41
N GLY A 257 -7.82 -24.65 -14.60
CA GLY A 257 -7.15 -24.82 -13.31
C GLY A 257 -5.70 -25.25 -13.55
#